data_AF-A0A558BQB9-F1
#
_entry.id   AF-A0A558BQB9-F1
#
_cell.length_a   1.000
_cell.length_b   1.000
_cell.length_c   1.000
_cell.angle_alpha   90.00
_cell.angle_beta   90.00
_cell.angle_gamma   90.00
#
_symmetry.space_group_name_H-M   'P 1'
#
loop_
_entity.id
_entity.type
_entity.pdbx_description
1 polymer ?
#
loop_
_entity_poly.entity_id
_entity_poly.type
_entity_poly.pdbx_seq_one_letter_code
_entity_poly.pdbx_strand_id
1 'polypeptide(L)'
;MSPAPDDAACADGDGFVVCLGGHRHWGRYGAAGLLLTDPGRGVLLQRRAWWTHHGSTWALPGGALRSTEKPWEAAVREAEEEAAVPATAVRPVAASTAEHGGWSYTTVLAVPRWPLREQVMNDESDELRWVPPSEVAAFPLHHDFAAAWPALHEQLGRELVLVVDGANVVGSRPDGWWRDRPAAAERLRDRLALLARSGLRGSDVGLDAGDNWSWWPRVV
;
A
#
# COMPACT_ATOMS: atom_id res chain seq x y z
N MET A 1 8.44 10.07 -45.02
CA MET A 1 7.55 10.58 -43.96
C MET A 1 7.41 9.46 -42.95
N SER A 2 8.24 9.47 -41.91
CA SER A 2 8.22 8.43 -40.87
C SER A 2 7.01 8.65 -39.95
N PRO A 3 6.33 7.58 -39.48
CA PRO A 3 5.30 7.73 -38.47
C PRO A 3 5.93 8.21 -37.14
N ALA A 4 5.20 9.06 -36.42
CA ALA A 4 5.54 9.53 -35.09
C ALA A 4 5.56 8.35 -34.09
N PRO A 5 6.35 8.43 -33.00
CA PRO A 5 6.36 7.40 -31.97
C PRO A 5 4.99 7.28 -31.32
N ASP A 6 4.56 6.05 -31.04
CA ASP A 6 3.36 5.75 -30.26
C ASP A 6 3.39 6.56 -28.95
N ASP A 7 2.39 7.43 -28.77
CA ASP A 7 2.05 7.99 -27.46
C ASP A 7 1.85 6.81 -26.51
N ALA A 8 2.64 6.79 -25.43
CA ALA A 8 2.48 5.86 -24.33
C ALA A 8 1.00 5.75 -23.98
N ALA A 9 0.46 4.54 -23.98
CA ALA A 9 -0.93 4.26 -23.66
C ALA A 9 -1.30 5.00 -22.35
N CYS A 10 -2.09 6.07 -22.49
CA CYS A 10 -2.68 6.80 -21.38
C CYS A 10 -3.26 5.77 -20.41
N ALA A 11 -2.75 5.70 -19.18
CA ALA A 11 -3.20 4.72 -18.21
C ALA A 11 -4.71 4.92 -18.02
N ASP A 12 -5.51 3.86 -18.14
CA ASP A 12 -6.97 3.95 -18.11
C ASP A 12 -7.54 4.55 -16.80
N GLY A 13 -6.70 4.59 -15.76
CA GLY A 13 -6.93 5.27 -14.49
C GLY A 13 -6.84 6.79 -14.54
N ASP A 14 -6.22 7.40 -15.55
CA ASP A 14 -5.95 8.83 -15.54
C ASP A 14 -7.19 9.69 -15.79
N GLY A 15 -7.33 10.73 -14.97
CA GLY A 15 -8.38 11.71 -15.08
C GLY A 15 -9.00 12.09 -13.74
N PHE A 16 -9.78 13.18 -13.78
CA PHE A 16 -10.41 13.72 -12.60
C PHE A 16 -11.82 13.16 -12.40
N VAL A 17 -12.13 12.84 -11.15
CA VAL A 17 -13.49 12.52 -10.68
C VAL A 17 -13.88 13.46 -9.55
N VAL A 18 -15.18 13.63 -9.35
CA VAL A 18 -15.72 14.42 -8.23
C VAL A 18 -16.41 13.47 -7.28
N CYS A 19 -16.01 13.48 -6.01
CA CYS A 19 -16.65 12.66 -4.99
C CYS A 19 -18.04 13.18 -4.62
N LEU A 20 -18.82 12.38 -3.88
CA LEU A 20 -20.10 12.81 -3.32
C LEU A 20 -19.99 14.06 -2.43
N GLY A 21 -18.82 14.34 -1.86
CA GLY A 21 -18.54 15.56 -1.10
C GLY A 21 -18.22 16.80 -1.95
N GLY A 22 -18.17 16.68 -3.28
CA GLY A 22 -17.88 17.77 -4.22
C GLY A 22 -16.39 18.07 -4.41
N HIS A 23 -15.49 17.32 -3.79
CA HIS A 23 -14.04 17.46 -3.99
C HIS A 23 -13.59 16.76 -5.28
N ARG A 24 -12.59 17.34 -5.95
CA ARG A 24 -12.02 16.83 -7.19
C ARG A 24 -10.77 15.99 -6.89
N HIS A 25 -10.77 14.74 -7.34
CA HIS A 25 -9.70 13.77 -7.12
C HIS A 25 -9.08 13.32 -8.45
N TRP A 26 -7.79 13.05 -8.47
CA TRP A 26 -7.10 12.42 -9.60
C TRP A 26 -7.15 10.89 -9.47
N GLY A 27 -7.41 10.18 -10.56
CA GLY A 27 -7.54 8.73 -10.61
C GLY A 27 -8.99 8.29 -10.66
N ARG A 28 -9.45 7.78 -11.81
CA ARG A 28 -10.84 7.39 -12.07
C ARG A 28 -11.33 6.26 -11.17
N TYR A 29 -10.42 5.39 -10.74
CA TYR A 29 -10.72 4.19 -9.95
C TYR A 29 -10.21 4.27 -8.51
N GLY A 30 -9.83 5.48 -8.06
CA GLY A 30 -9.09 5.67 -6.82
C GLY A 30 -7.61 5.98 -7.07
N ALA A 31 -6.88 6.20 -5.98
CA ALA A 31 -5.42 6.30 -6.00
C ALA A 31 -4.80 5.56 -4.81
N ALA A 32 -3.52 5.26 -4.90
CA ALA A 32 -2.78 4.63 -3.81
C ALA A 32 -1.35 5.14 -3.72
N GLY A 33 -0.81 5.13 -2.50
CA GLY A 33 0.57 5.53 -2.24
C GLY A 33 1.29 4.57 -1.31
N LEU A 34 2.60 4.49 -1.46
CA LEU A 34 3.46 3.59 -0.69
C LEU A 34 4.14 4.33 0.47
N LEU A 35 3.74 3.99 1.70
CA LEU A 35 4.46 4.36 2.91
C LEU A 35 5.52 3.29 3.18
N LEU A 36 6.70 3.50 2.60
CA LEU A 36 7.85 2.62 2.82
C LEU A 36 8.61 3.05 4.07
N THR A 37 8.74 2.15 5.04
CA THR A 37 9.45 2.37 6.31
C THR A 37 10.67 1.46 6.42
N ASP A 38 11.84 2.05 6.66
CA ASP A 38 13.09 1.37 6.96
C ASP A 38 13.50 1.67 8.42
N PRO A 39 13.73 0.67 9.28
CA PRO A 39 14.04 0.89 10.70
C PRO A 39 15.29 1.76 10.96
N GLY A 40 16.25 1.78 10.03
CA GLY A 40 17.49 2.54 10.18
C GLY A 40 17.44 3.93 9.56
N ARG A 41 16.45 4.21 8.69
CA ARG A 41 16.40 5.45 7.90
C ARG A 41 15.12 6.27 8.09
N GLY A 42 14.00 5.62 8.43
CA GLY A 42 12.70 6.25 8.62
C GLY A 42 11.73 5.98 7.46
N VAL A 43 10.97 7.00 7.06
CA VAL A 43 9.94 6.94 6.02
C VAL A 43 10.46 7.59 4.75
N LEU A 44 10.30 6.93 3.61
CA LEU A 44 10.63 7.52 2.31
C LEU A 44 9.55 8.53 1.90
N LEU A 45 9.93 9.80 1.75
CA LEU A 45 9.09 10.87 1.25
C LEU A 45 9.61 11.39 -0.09
N GLN A 46 8.69 11.91 -0.90
CA GLN A 46 8.95 12.50 -2.20
C GLN A 46 8.43 13.94 -2.22
N ARG A 47 9.25 14.87 -2.70
CA ARG A 47 8.86 16.26 -2.90
C ARG A 47 8.29 16.42 -4.30
N ARG A 48 7.02 16.82 -4.36
CA ARG A 48 6.30 17.06 -5.63
C ARG A 48 6.87 18.30 -6.32
N ALA A 49 7.11 18.20 -7.63
CA ALA A 49 7.65 19.29 -8.43
C ALA A 49 6.82 20.57 -8.34
N TRP A 50 7.48 21.72 -8.32
CA TRP A 50 6.87 23.03 -8.09
C TRP A 50 5.78 23.43 -9.11
N TRP A 51 5.75 22.84 -10.31
CA TRP A 51 4.76 23.12 -11.36
C TRP A 51 3.50 22.24 -11.28
N THR A 52 3.42 21.29 -10.36
CA THR A 52 2.21 20.50 -10.13
C THR A 52 1.22 21.26 -9.22
N HIS A 53 -0.09 20.99 -9.32
CA HIS A 53 -1.05 21.50 -8.33
C HIS A 53 -0.59 21.06 -6.92
N HIS A 54 -0.28 22.03 -6.03
CA HIS A 54 0.39 21.86 -4.72
C HIS A 54 1.91 21.56 -4.72
N GLY A 55 2.66 22.09 -5.70
CA GLY A 55 4.12 21.99 -5.72
C GLY A 55 4.82 22.46 -4.43
N SER A 56 6.01 21.93 -4.16
CA SER A 56 6.81 22.13 -2.92
C SER A 56 6.30 21.43 -1.65
N THR A 57 5.29 20.56 -1.76
CA THR A 57 4.85 19.71 -0.64
C THR A 57 5.46 18.31 -0.70
N TRP A 58 5.59 17.66 0.45
CA TRP A 58 6.09 16.29 0.59
C TRP A 58 4.92 15.31 0.72
N ALA A 59 5.01 14.20 -0.02
CA ALA A 59 4.01 13.15 -0.01
C ALA A 59 4.70 11.77 -0.13
N LEU A 60 3.89 10.73 -0.15
CA LEU A 60 4.32 9.38 -0.49
C LEU A 60 4.37 9.24 -2.03
N PRO A 61 5.30 8.43 -2.57
CA PRO A 61 5.19 7.97 -3.96
C PRO A 61 3.85 7.29 -4.18
N GLY A 62 3.17 7.59 -5.28
CA GLY A 62 1.81 7.13 -5.49
C GLY A 62 1.04 7.84 -6.59
N GLY A 63 -0.01 7.18 -7.07
CA GLY A 63 -0.75 7.62 -8.25
C GLY A 63 -2.08 6.89 -8.45
N ALA A 64 -2.66 7.09 -9.63
CA ALA A 64 -3.98 6.59 -9.98
C ALA A 64 -3.99 5.07 -10.12
N LEU A 65 -5.07 4.42 -9.66
CA LEU A 65 -5.31 3.01 -9.93
C LEU A 65 -5.73 2.82 -11.40
N ARG A 66 -5.20 1.76 -12.02
CA ARG A 66 -5.77 1.21 -13.26
C ARG A 66 -7.05 0.41 -12.99
N SER A 67 -7.90 0.21 -13.99
CA SER A 67 -9.24 -0.39 -13.78
C SER A 67 -9.26 -1.80 -13.18
N THR A 68 -8.20 -2.57 -13.37
CA THR A 68 -8.05 -3.95 -12.88
C THR A 68 -7.02 -4.11 -11.77
N GLU A 69 -6.40 -3.01 -11.36
CA GLU A 69 -5.28 -2.98 -10.42
C GLU A 69 -5.79 -2.90 -8.97
N LYS A 70 -5.20 -3.70 -8.09
CA LYS A 70 -5.45 -3.57 -6.65
C LYS A 70 -4.68 -2.38 -6.09
N PRO A 71 -5.15 -1.74 -5.00
CA PRO A 71 -4.47 -0.58 -4.45
C PRO A 71 -2.99 -0.81 -4.07
N TRP A 72 -2.63 -2.01 -3.59
CA TRP A 72 -1.24 -2.32 -3.27
C TRP A 72 -0.36 -2.52 -4.51
N GLU A 73 -0.94 -3.00 -5.62
CA GLU A 73 -0.24 -3.14 -6.89
C GLU A 73 0.07 -1.75 -7.45
N ALA A 74 -0.92 -0.84 -7.40
CA ALA A 74 -0.75 0.56 -7.78
C ALA A 74 0.33 1.25 -6.94
N ALA A 75 0.23 1.21 -5.61
CA ALA A 75 1.21 1.84 -4.73
C ALA A 75 2.66 1.38 -5.01
N VAL A 76 2.85 0.08 -5.26
CA VAL A 76 4.17 -0.49 -5.54
C VAL A 76 4.67 -0.12 -6.94
N ARG A 77 3.79 -0.16 -7.96
CA ARG A 77 4.12 0.27 -9.33
C ARG A 77 4.58 1.73 -9.35
N GLU A 78 3.81 2.62 -8.72
CA GLU A 78 4.10 4.05 -8.66
C GLU A 78 5.43 4.29 -7.92
N ALA A 79 5.69 3.60 -6.81
CA ALA A 79 6.98 3.69 -6.13
C ALA A 79 8.17 3.19 -6.98
N GLU A 80 7.95 2.20 -7.86
CA GLU A 80 8.97 1.73 -8.80
C GLU A 80 9.25 2.78 -9.89
N GLU A 81 8.19 3.36 -10.46
CA GLU A 81 8.25 4.38 -11.52
C GLU A 81 8.81 5.72 -11.01
N GLU A 82 8.40 6.17 -9.81
CA GLU A 82 8.76 7.50 -9.28
C GLU A 82 10.02 7.50 -8.42
N ALA A 83 10.28 6.41 -7.68
CA ALA A 83 11.31 6.37 -6.63
C ALA A 83 12.36 5.26 -6.79
N ALA A 84 12.37 4.55 -7.93
CA ALA A 84 13.25 3.41 -8.19
C ALA A 84 13.17 2.30 -7.13
N VAL A 85 12.02 2.16 -6.45
CA VAL A 85 11.82 1.12 -5.44
C VAL A 85 11.29 -0.14 -6.14
N PRO A 86 12.10 -1.21 -6.32
CA PRO A 86 11.64 -2.37 -7.08
C PRO A 86 10.51 -3.09 -6.34
N ALA A 87 9.46 -3.50 -7.05
CA ALA A 87 8.34 -4.22 -6.45
C ALA A 87 8.75 -5.45 -5.63
N THR A 88 9.77 -6.16 -6.10
CA THR A 88 10.31 -7.36 -5.44
C THR A 88 10.98 -7.04 -4.09
N ALA A 89 11.44 -5.81 -3.89
CA ALA A 89 12.12 -5.39 -2.66
C ALA A 89 11.15 -4.99 -1.55
N VAL A 90 9.86 -4.88 -1.85
CA VAL A 90 8.84 -4.39 -0.93
C VAL A 90 8.05 -5.55 -0.35
N ARG A 91 7.70 -5.44 0.94
CA ARG A 91 6.76 -6.33 1.60
C ARG A 91 5.66 -5.49 2.25
N PRO A 92 4.39 -5.58 1.77
CA PRO A 92 3.28 -4.92 2.44
C PRO A 92 3.05 -5.55 3.81
N VAL A 93 2.64 -4.71 4.77
CA VAL A 93 2.36 -5.10 6.16
C VAL A 93 0.95 -4.70 6.53
N ALA A 94 0.53 -3.50 6.13
CA ALA A 94 -0.81 -2.98 6.38
C ALA A 94 -1.24 -2.03 5.25
N ALA A 95 -2.51 -1.69 5.21
CA ALA A 95 -3.05 -0.63 4.37
C ALA A 95 -4.19 0.08 5.10
N SER A 96 -4.28 1.39 4.91
CA SER A 96 -5.37 2.23 5.38
C SER A 96 -6.06 2.88 4.19
N THR A 97 -7.38 2.74 4.09
CA THR A 97 -8.18 3.34 3.04
C THR A 97 -8.95 4.55 3.56
N ALA A 98 -8.85 5.68 2.87
CA ALA A 98 -9.66 6.87 3.08
C ALA A 98 -10.76 6.91 2.02
N GLU A 99 -12.02 6.85 2.46
CA GLU A 99 -13.19 6.86 1.58
C GLU A 99 -13.71 8.28 1.38
N HIS A 100 -13.91 8.65 0.12
CA HIS A 100 -14.48 9.92 -0.32
C HIS A 100 -15.69 9.62 -1.21
N GLY A 101 -16.71 8.94 -0.67
CA GLY A 101 -18.02 8.75 -1.31
C GLY A 101 -17.98 8.56 -2.83
N GLY A 102 -17.49 7.41 -3.30
CA GLY A 102 -17.35 7.08 -4.72
C GLY A 102 -15.92 7.17 -5.27
N TRP A 103 -14.97 7.66 -4.46
CA TRP A 103 -13.54 7.60 -4.71
C TRP A 103 -12.82 7.24 -3.41
N SER A 104 -11.66 6.59 -3.49
CA SER A 104 -10.86 6.29 -2.30
C SER A 104 -9.36 6.43 -2.56
N TYR A 105 -8.64 6.75 -1.48
CA TYR A 105 -7.18 6.74 -1.44
C TYR A 105 -6.71 5.64 -0.50
N THR A 106 -5.83 4.75 -0.95
CA THR A 106 -5.25 3.71 -0.08
C THR A 106 -3.77 3.98 0.16
N THR A 107 -3.41 4.16 1.43
CA THR A 107 -2.00 4.18 1.84
C THR A 107 -1.56 2.78 2.20
N VAL A 108 -0.59 2.22 1.48
CA VAL A 108 0.00 0.91 1.76
C VAL A 108 1.27 1.08 2.59
N LEU A 109 1.26 0.52 3.79
CA LEU A 109 2.43 0.47 4.68
C LEU A 109 3.25 -0.75 4.33
N ALA A 110 4.53 -0.54 4.06
CA ALA A 110 5.43 -1.60 3.66
C ALA A 110 6.84 -1.44 4.24
N VAL A 111 7.56 -2.55 4.29
CA VAL A 111 8.96 -2.58 4.72
C VAL A 111 9.84 -3.16 3.61
N PRO A 112 11.12 -2.75 3.54
CA PRO A 112 12.06 -3.36 2.62
C PRO A 112 12.37 -4.80 3.02
N ARG A 113 12.49 -5.69 2.04
CA ARG A 113 12.96 -7.07 2.24
C ARG A 113 14.48 -7.15 2.39
N TRP A 114 15.19 -6.17 1.85
CA TRP A 114 16.64 -6.00 1.92
C TRP A 114 16.98 -4.50 1.85
N PRO A 115 18.19 -4.07 2.27
CA PRO A 115 18.58 -2.66 2.21
C PRO A 115 18.43 -2.08 0.79
N LEU A 116 17.71 -0.97 0.67
CA LEU A 116 17.43 -0.29 -0.60
C LEU A 116 18.37 0.90 -0.82
N ARG A 117 18.65 1.22 -2.09
CA ARG A 117 19.19 2.53 -2.51
C ARG A 117 18.17 3.17 -3.44
N GLU A 118 17.46 4.18 -2.97
CA GLU A 118 16.50 4.95 -3.75
C GLU A 118 17.22 5.92 -4.70
N GLN A 119 16.59 6.17 -5.86
CA GLN A 119 17.05 7.16 -6.84
C GLN A 119 15.81 7.89 -7.37
N VAL A 120 15.92 9.20 -7.56
CA VAL A 120 14.87 9.98 -8.23
C VAL A 120 14.89 9.58 -9.71
N MET A 121 13.76 9.11 -10.25
CA MET A 121 13.70 8.56 -11.61
C MET A 121 12.85 9.37 -12.60
N ASN A 122 12.03 10.32 -12.15
CA ASN A 122 11.17 11.10 -13.04
C ASN A 122 11.39 12.62 -12.91
N ASP A 123 11.02 13.35 -13.96
CA ASP A 123 11.09 14.82 -14.00
C ASP A 123 10.02 15.47 -13.09
N GLU A 124 8.99 14.74 -12.63
CA GLU A 124 7.89 15.27 -11.80
C GLU A 124 8.17 15.32 -10.29
N SER A 125 9.34 14.84 -9.87
CA SER A 125 9.78 14.80 -8.46
C SER A 125 11.10 15.53 -8.29
N ASP A 126 11.11 16.54 -7.42
CA ASP A 126 12.31 17.36 -7.23
C ASP A 126 13.30 16.74 -6.22
N GLU A 127 12.85 15.83 -5.34
CA GLU A 127 13.67 15.25 -4.27
C GLU A 127 13.04 13.99 -3.64
N LEU A 128 13.87 13.02 -3.27
CA LEU A 128 13.52 11.90 -2.38
C LEU A 128 14.31 12.00 -1.09
N ARG A 129 13.67 11.67 0.04
CA ARG A 129 14.32 11.73 1.36
C ARG A 129 13.76 10.70 2.31
N TRP A 130 14.64 9.99 3.02
CA TRP A 130 14.28 9.26 4.22
C TRP A 130 14.19 10.21 5.41
N VAL A 131 13.05 10.21 6.09
CA VAL A 131 12.77 11.10 7.22
C VAL A 131 12.40 10.28 8.45
N PRO A 132 13.03 10.51 9.61
CA PRO A 132 12.62 9.85 10.85
C PRO A 132 11.12 10.06 11.10
N PRO A 133 10.36 9.03 11.52
CA PRO A 133 8.91 9.16 11.67
C PRO A 133 8.49 10.34 12.58
N SER A 134 9.24 10.60 13.65
CA SER A 134 9.01 11.73 14.55
C SER A 134 9.16 13.11 13.89
N GLU A 135 9.85 13.21 12.76
CA GLU A 135 10.13 14.47 12.05
C GLU A 135 9.21 14.70 10.85
N VAL A 136 8.49 13.67 10.38
CA VAL A 136 7.64 13.75 9.17
C VAL A 136 6.64 14.91 9.26
N ALA A 137 5.99 15.08 10.41
CA ALA A 137 5.00 16.15 10.62
C ALA A 137 5.59 17.58 10.56
N ALA A 138 6.92 17.74 10.60
CA ALA A 138 7.59 19.03 10.49
C ALA A 138 7.83 19.47 9.03
N PHE A 139 7.66 18.56 8.06
CA PHE A 139 7.79 18.88 6.64
C PHE A 139 6.50 19.55 6.13
N PRO A 140 6.57 20.34 5.04
CA PRO A 140 5.37 20.87 4.40
C PRO A 140 4.66 19.73 3.65
N LEU A 141 3.85 18.95 4.36
CA LEU A 141 3.19 17.77 3.81
C LEU A 141 2.02 18.14 2.89
N HIS A 142 1.73 17.27 1.91
CA HIS A 142 0.48 17.33 1.17
C HIS A 142 -0.71 17.24 2.14
N HIS A 143 -1.76 18.05 1.93
CA HIS A 143 -2.86 18.22 2.89
C HIS A 143 -3.46 16.90 3.37
N ASP A 144 -3.85 16.01 2.45
CA ASP A 144 -4.48 14.73 2.79
C ASP A 144 -3.49 13.78 3.49
N PHE A 145 -2.21 13.82 3.12
CA PHE A 145 -1.19 13.02 3.78
C PHE A 145 -0.94 13.52 5.21
N ALA A 146 -0.90 14.84 5.42
CA ALA A 146 -0.79 15.44 6.74
C ALA A 146 -1.96 15.04 7.65
N ALA A 147 -3.18 14.99 7.11
CA ALA A 147 -4.38 14.57 7.84
C ALA A 147 -4.34 13.07 8.20
N ALA A 148 -3.83 12.21 7.31
CA ALA A 148 -3.71 10.77 7.55
C ALA A 148 -2.52 10.41 8.46
N TRP A 149 -1.47 11.23 8.50
CA TRP A 149 -0.20 10.93 9.14
C TRP A 149 -0.30 10.47 10.60
N PRO A 150 -1.09 11.09 11.50
CA PRO A 150 -1.17 10.63 12.90
C PRO A 150 -1.59 9.16 13.03
N ALA A 151 -2.63 8.76 12.30
CA ALA A 151 -3.11 7.37 12.32
C ALA A 151 -2.11 6.40 11.67
N LEU A 152 -1.46 6.81 10.58
CA LEU A 152 -0.43 6.02 9.91
C LEU A 152 0.80 5.82 10.82
N HIS A 153 1.23 6.88 11.52
CA HIS A 153 2.39 6.89 12.40
C HIS A 153 2.23 5.89 13.55
N GLU A 154 1.05 5.80 14.15
CA GLU A 154 0.76 4.85 15.24
C GLU A 154 0.89 3.38 14.84
N GLN A 155 0.72 3.08 13.56
CA GLN A 155 0.81 1.71 13.03
C GLN A 155 2.21 1.35 12.51
N LEU A 156 3.16 2.29 12.45
CA LEU A 156 4.51 1.97 11.99
C LEU A 156 5.20 0.96 12.91
N GLY A 157 5.91 0.02 12.30
CA GLY A 157 6.59 -1.07 13.00
C GLY A 157 5.67 -2.15 13.57
N ARG A 158 4.34 -2.01 13.46
CA ARG A 158 3.40 -3.08 13.83
C ARG A 158 3.28 -4.10 12.70
N GLU A 159 3.15 -5.37 13.09
CA GLU A 159 2.90 -6.47 12.17
C GLU A 159 1.82 -7.38 12.76
N LEU A 160 0.85 -7.79 11.94
CA LEU A 160 -0.12 -8.79 12.33
C LEU A 160 0.53 -10.18 12.30
N VAL A 161 0.54 -10.86 13.43
CA VAL A 161 0.98 -12.27 13.53
C VAL A 161 -0.25 -13.14 13.74
N LEU A 162 -0.52 -14.04 12.79
CA LEU A 162 -1.61 -15.00 12.90
C LEU A 162 -1.06 -16.35 13.35
N VAL A 163 -1.29 -16.70 14.62
CA VAL A 163 -0.91 -17.99 15.20
C VAL A 163 -2.00 -19.01 14.92
N VAL A 164 -1.66 -20.12 14.26
CA VAL A 164 -2.64 -21.15 13.89
C VAL A 164 -2.30 -22.49 14.52
N ASP A 165 -3.15 -22.94 15.44
CA ASP A 165 -3.14 -24.34 15.86
C ASP A 165 -3.68 -25.23 14.73
N GLY A 166 -2.76 -25.81 13.96
CA GLY A 166 -3.11 -26.65 12.82
C GLY A 166 -3.96 -27.87 13.19
N ALA A 167 -3.72 -28.48 14.35
CA ALA A 167 -4.45 -29.67 14.77
C ALA A 167 -5.90 -29.32 15.13
N ASN A 168 -6.09 -28.25 15.90
CA ASN A 168 -7.42 -27.80 16.29
C ASN A 168 -8.22 -27.28 15.08
N VAL A 169 -7.58 -26.54 14.17
CA VAL A 169 -8.25 -26.02 12.96
C VAL A 169 -8.64 -27.14 12.00
N VAL A 170 -7.77 -28.11 11.74
CA VAL A 170 -8.12 -29.29 10.92
C VAL A 170 -9.24 -30.09 11.57
N GLY A 171 -9.16 -30.30 12.89
CA GLY A 171 -10.16 -31.05 13.66
C GLY A 171 -11.54 -30.38 13.76
N SER A 172 -11.63 -29.07 13.54
CA SER A 172 -12.85 -28.28 13.75
C SER A 172 -14.01 -28.59 12.78
N ARG A 173 -13.74 -29.27 11.67
CA ARG A 173 -14.76 -29.62 10.67
C ARG A 173 -14.80 -31.12 10.39
N PRO A 174 -15.98 -31.75 10.33
CA PRO A 174 -16.11 -33.18 10.02
C PRO A 174 -16.02 -33.43 8.50
N ASP A 175 -14.92 -33.03 7.87
CA ASP A 175 -14.71 -33.11 6.41
C ASP A 175 -13.98 -34.39 5.95
N GLY A 176 -13.77 -35.35 6.86
CA GLY A 176 -13.05 -36.58 6.56
C GLY A 176 -11.53 -36.51 6.74
N TRP A 177 -10.98 -35.41 7.28
CA TRP A 177 -9.54 -35.22 7.50
C TRP A 177 -8.82 -36.40 8.17
N TRP A 178 -9.51 -37.19 9.01
CA TRP A 178 -8.91 -38.32 9.70
C TRP A 178 -8.46 -39.45 8.75
N ARG A 179 -9.00 -39.50 7.53
CA ARG A 179 -8.62 -40.47 6.50
C ARG A 179 -7.31 -40.11 5.80
N ASP A 180 -6.98 -38.82 5.72
CA ASP A 180 -5.76 -38.31 5.11
C ASP A 180 -5.33 -37.00 5.79
N ARG A 181 -4.59 -37.17 6.89
CA ARG A 181 -4.13 -36.05 7.72
C ARG A 181 -3.11 -35.17 7.00
N PRO A 182 -2.11 -35.73 6.28
CA PRO A 182 -1.18 -34.91 5.50
C PRO A 182 -1.89 -34.00 4.49
N ALA A 183 -2.80 -34.54 3.68
CA ALA A 183 -3.51 -33.72 2.70
C ALA A 183 -4.40 -32.66 3.36
N ALA A 184 -4.98 -32.96 4.53
CA ALA A 184 -5.75 -31.96 5.29
C ALA A 184 -4.88 -30.80 5.79
N ALA A 185 -3.67 -31.09 6.28
CA ALA A 185 -2.70 -30.08 6.69
C ALA A 185 -2.20 -29.23 5.50
N GLU A 186 -1.94 -29.85 4.35
CA GLU A 186 -1.57 -29.13 3.13
C GLU A 186 -2.66 -28.16 2.66
N ARG A 187 -3.92 -28.61 2.65
CA ARG A 187 -5.06 -27.72 2.32
C ARG A 187 -5.20 -26.57 3.30
N LEU A 188 -4.90 -26.76 4.59
CA LEU A 188 -4.89 -25.67 5.55
C LEU A 188 -3.74 -24.68 5.24
N ARG A 189 -2.52 -25.18 5.06
CA ARG A 189 -1.34 -24.37 4.70
C ARG A 189 -1.62 -23.52 3.46
N ASP A 190 -2.16 -24.11 2.40
CA ASP A 190 -2.37 -23.41 1.12
C ASP A 190 -3.44 -22.30 1.24
N ARG A 191 -4.49 -22.54 2.05
CA ARG A 191 -5.48 -21.51 2.38
C ARG A 191 -4.87 -20.37 3.21
N LEU A 192 -4.04 -20.69 4.20
CA LEU A 192 -3.33 -19.68 5.00
C LEU A 192 -2.35 -18.85 4.15
N ALA A 193 -1.66 -19.50 3.20
CA ALA A 193 -0.78 -18.82 2.27
C ALA A 193 -1.53 -17.85 1.33
N LEU A 194 -2.78 -18.16 0.96
CA LEU A 194 -3.64 -17.23 0.22
C LEU A 194 -4.03 -16.02 1.08
N LEU A 195 -4.43 -16.24 2.34
CA LEU A 195 -4.76 -15.16 3.28
C LEU A 195 -3.58 -14.21 3.49
N ALA A 196 -2.37 -14.76 3.65
CA ALA A 196 -1.15 -13.99 3.79
C ALA A 196 -0.83 -13.12 2.56
N ARG A 197 -1.37 -13.45 1.37
CA ARG A 197 -1.20 -12.67 0.13
C ARG A 197 -2.34 -11.67 -0.11
N SER A 198 -3.57 -12.03 0.26
CA SER A 198 -4.74 -11.17 0.04
C SER A 198 -4.89 -10.07 1.08
N GLY A 199 -4.31 -10.26 2.26
CA GLY A 199 -4.58 -9.42 3.44
C GLY A 199 -5.90 -9.78 4.12
N LEU A 200 -6.07 -9.28 5.33
CA LEU A 200 -7.24 -9.44 6.20
C LEU A 200 -7.69 -8.07 6.71
N ARG A 201 -9.00 -7.83 6.83
CA ARG A 201 -9.46 -6.60 7.48
C ARG A 201 -9.19 -6.67 8.97
N GLY A 202 -8.85 -5.55 9.59
CA GLY A 202 -8.62 -5.48 11.04
C GLY A 202 -9.81 -6.00 11.84
N SER A 203 -11.03 -5.65 11.43
CA SER A 203 -12.25 -6.10 12.10
C SER A 203 -12.54 -7.59 11.97
N ASP A 204 -12.10 -8.25 10.88
CA ASP A 204 -12.26 -9.70 10.72
C ASP A 204 -11.41 -10.51 11.73
N VAL A 205 -10.37 -9.88 12.29
CA VAL A 205 -9.45 -10.49 13.26
C VAL A 205 -9.49 -9.80 14.64
N GLY A 206 -10.51 -8.97 14.89
CA GLY A 206 -10.73 -8.33 16.18
C GLY A 206 -9.68 -7.27 16.56
N LEU A 207 -9.05 -6.62 15.57
CA LEU A 207 -8.16 -5.49 15.81
C LEU A 207 -8.96 -4.19 15.87
N ASP A 208 -8.83 -3.47 16.99
CA ASP A 208 -9.38 -2.12 17.20
C ASP A 208 -8.57 -1.03 16.46
N ALA A 209 -8.19 -1.27 15.21
CA ALA A 209 -7.50 -0.30 14.37
C ALA A 209 -8.48 0.54 13.52
N GLY A 210 -9.75 0.16 13.48
CA GLY A 210 -10.79 0.76 12.61
C GLY A 210 -11.06 -0.09 11.36
N ASP A 211 -12.29 -0.02 10.84
CA ASP A 211 -12.76 -0.83 9.71
C ASP A 211 -12.06 -0.53 8.37
N ASN A 212 -11.32 0.57 8.31
CA ASN A 212 -10.59 1.01 7.13
C ASN A 212 -9.17 0.43 7.02
N TRP A 213 -8.77 -0.42 7.97
CA TRP A 213 -7.46 -1.07 7.96
C TRP A 213 -7.50 -2.51 7.45
N SER A 214 -6.53 -2.83 6.62
CA SER A 214 -6.21 -4.20 6.20
C SER A 214 -4.76 -4.55 6.54
N TRP A 215 -4.49 -5.82 6.82
CA TRP A 215 -3.20 -6.32 7.30
C TRP A 215 -2.77 -7.55 6.52
N TRP A 216 -1.48 -7.62 6.16
CA TRP A 216 -0.87 -8.82 5.58
C TRP A 216 -0.22 -9.63 6.71
N PRO A 217 -0.85 -10.71 7.19
CA PRO A 217 -0.37 -11.41 8.37
C PRO A 217 0.90 -12.21 8.08
N ARG A 218 1.81 -12.22 9.07
CA ARG A 218 2.80 -13.28 9.21
C ARG A 218 2.14 -14.47 9.89
N VAL A 219 1.96 -15.57 9.16
CA VAL A 219 1.34 -16.79 9.69
C VAL A 219 2.41 -17.65 10.36
N VAL A 220 2.13 -18.12 11.58
CA VAL A 220 3.01 -18.99 12.38
C VAL A 220 2.26 -20.18 12.95
#